data_AF-A0AAD5UJ52-F1
#
_entry.id   AF-A0AAD5UJ52-F1
#
_cell.length_a   1.000
_cell.length_b   1.000
_cell.length_c   1.000
_cell.angle_alpha   90.00
_cell.angle_beta   90.00
_cell.angle_gamma   90.00
#
_symmetry.space_group_name_H-M   'P 1'
#
loop_
_entity.id
_entity.type
_entity.pdbx_description
1 polymer ?
#
loop_
_entity_poly.entity_id
_entity_poly.type
_entity_poly.pdbx_seq_one_letter_code
_entity_poly.pdbx_strand_id
1 'polypeptide(L)'
;MGARHIPCMKYTLYAIDGAYFSCPLGITGSGPYQLCKLNDICSLGGMIDGTHYTQWWRFFSPILIHAGVVHLILNLSTQVQAGFQLEKDMGWWRMAMVYIISGAGGFLYAACMSDVIVPSVGASGSLYGLIACLFLDLFQNWTLIKRPWIELLKMVLNMLLSLAIGLLPGVDNNAHVGGFIYGILAGILFMPKIYYSKWDKRVKYFFTILSVPLLVIITYLLANQFYFSSTTDFCQACNYFNCIPQIMPWCNQKIPNTKLTIYNSYGEQISNMVRQRYFVGYNQTIPVI
;
A
#
# COMPACT_ATOMS: atom_id res chain seq x y z
N MET A 1 -8.24 11.60 10.26
CA MET A 1 -7.93 10.15 10.10
C MET A 1 -8.54 9.57 8.82
N GLY A 2 -7.77 9.45 7.75
CA GLY A 2 -8.20 8.76 6.52
C GLY A 2 -7.13 7.82 5.95
N ALA A 3 -6.15 7.45 6.77
CA ALA A 3 -5.07 6.54 6.40
C ALA A 3 -5.57 5.12 6.19
N ARG A 4 -4.85 4.34 5.39
CA ARG A 4 -5.06 2.90 5.28
C ARG A 4 -4.56 2.26 6.57
N HIS A 5 -5.49 1.76 7.37
CA HIS A 5 -5.21 1.12 8.66
C HIS A 5 -6.16 -0.07 8.81
N ILE A 6 -5.60 -1.28 8.77
CA ILE A 6 -6.39 -2.53 8.65
C ILE A 6 -7.39 -2.70 9.82
N PRO A 7 -7.04 -2.39 11.09
CA PRO A 7 -7.99 -2.46 12.19
C PRO A 7 -9.24 -1.58 12.03
N CYS A 8 -9.19 -0.51 11.20
CA CYS A 8 -10.37 0.29 10.86
C CYS A 8 -11.16 -0.25 9.66
N MET A 9 -10.71 -1.31 9.00
CA MET A 9 -11.25 -1.76 7.71
C MET A 9 -11.83 -3.18 7.78
N LYS A 10 -11.31 -4.02 8.67
CA LYS A 10 -11.83 -5.36 8.96
C LYS A 10 -11.50 -5.78 10.39
N TYR A 11 -12.17 -6.83 10.88
CA TYR A 11 -11.80 -7.45 12.15
C TYR A 11 -10.39 -8.03 12.10
N THR A 12 -9.60 -7.77 13.14
CA THR A 12 -8.26 -8.34 13.32
C THR A 12 -8.08 -8.68 14.79
N LEU A 13 -7.15 -9.59 15.11
CA LEU A 13 -6.76 -9.88 16.50
C LEU A 13 -6.15 -8.66 17.23
N TYR A 14 -5.88 -7.56 16.54
CA TYR A 14 -5.43 -6.29 17.12
C TYR A 14 -6.56 -5.26 17.28
N ALA A 15 -7.74 -5.55 16.73
CA ALA A 15 -8.95 -4.74 16.85
C ALA A 15 -9.81 -5.21 18.04
N ILE A 16 -9.17 -5.57 19.16
CA ILE A 16 -9.85 -5.98 20.40
C ILE A 16 -10.18 -4.73 21.20
N ASP A 17 -11.37 -4.71 21.80
CA ASP A 17 -11.80 -3.69 22.73
C ASP A 17 -10.80 -3.58 23.90
N GLY A 18 -10.15 -2.42 24.06
CA GLY A 18 -9.09 -2.18 25.04
C GLY A 18 -7.65 -2.07 24.48
N ALA A 19 -7.43 -2.24 23.18
CA ALA A 19 -6.12 -2.00 22.56
C ALA A 19 -5.77 -0.50 22.48
N TYR A 20 -4.55 -0.15 22.87
CA TYR A 20 -4.00 1.21 22.83
C TYR A 20 -2.87 1.31 21.80
N PHE A 21 -2.86 2.41 21.04
CA PHE A 21 -1.89 2.70 20.01
C PHE A 21 -1.25 4.08 20.26
N SER A 22 -0.03 4.28 19.76
CA SER A 22 0.55 5.62 19.69
C SER A 22 -0.35 6.53 18.85
N CYS A 23 -0.74 7.67 19.42
CA CYS A 23 -1.57 8.63 18.68
C CYS A 23 -0.82 9.21 17.50
N PRO A 24 -1.44 9.25 16.31
CA PRO A 24 -0.93 10.05 15.20
C PRO A 24 -0.88 11.54 15.58
N LEU A 25 0.03 12.27 14.92
CA LEU A 25 0.16 13.71 15.10
C LEU A 25 -1.18 14.42 14.90
N GLY A 26 -1.53 15.30 15.84
CA GLY A 26 -2.78 16.08 15.81
C GLY A 26 -4.01 15.36 16.34
N ILE A 27 -3.86 14.18 16.96
CA ILE A 27 -4.95 13.46 17.64
C ILE A 27 -4.61 13.33 19.12
N THR A 28 -5.53 13.76 19.97
CA THR A 28 -5.48 13.50 21.42
C THR A 28 -6.18 12.18 21.72
N GLY A 29 -5.44 11.27 22.35
CA GLY A 29 -5.96 9.96 22.73
C GLY A 29 -6.86 10.03 23.95
N SER A 30 -7.89 9.19 23.98
CA SER A 30 -8.79 9.00 25.12
C SER A 30 -8.31 7.92 26.10
N GLY A 31 -7.12 7.37 25.87
CA GLY A 31 -6.48 6.35 26.70
C GLY A 31 -5.53 6.90 27.77
N PRO A 32 -5.00 6.01 28.65
CA PRO A 32 -3.99 6.38 29.62
C PRO A 32 -2.70 6.83 28.91
N TYR A 33 -1.97 7.76 29.52
CA TYR A 33 -0.74 8.34 28.97
C TYR A 33 -0.91 8.98 27.57
N GLN A 34 -2.09 9.52 27.26
CA GLN A 34 -2.43 10.11 25.96
C GLN A 34 -2.30 9.12 24.78
N LEU A 35 -2.42 7.82 25.03
CA LEU A 35 -2.51 6.81 23.98
C LEU A 35 -3.91 6.82 23.33
N CYS A 36 -3.97 6.45 22.07
CA CYS A 36 -5.20 6.42 21.29
C CYS A 36 -5.84 5.04 21.35
N LYS A 37 -7.13 4.98 21.67
CA LYS A 37 -7.97 3.81 21.43
C LYS A 37 -8.23 3.67 19.94
N LEU A 38 -8.64 2.48 19.51
CA LEU A 38 -9.04 2.25 18.12
C LEU A 38 -10.14 3.24 17.68
N ASN A 39 -11.08 3.58 18.57
CA ASN A 39 -12.15 4.54 18.28
C ASN A 39 -11.64 5.96 18.01
N ASP A 40 -10.56 6.39 18.69
CA ASP A 40 -9.94 7.71 18.44
C ASP A 40 -9.38 7.77 17.01
N ILE A 41 -8.88 6.63 16.53
CA ILE A 41 -8.21 6.45 15.24
C ILE A 41 -9.22 6.23 14.10
N CYS A 42 -10.28 5.47 14.36
CA CYS A 42 -11.28 5.07 13.37
C CYS A 42 -12.55 5.94 13.39
N SER A 43 -12.54 7.08 14.09
CA SER A 43 -13.72 7.93 14.31
C SER A 43 -14.42 8.47 13.05
N LEU A 44 -13.71 8.63 11.92
CA LEU A 44 -14.28 9.08 10.65
C LEU A 44 -15.09 7.97 9.96
N GLY A 45 -16.37 7.86 10.32
CA GLY A 45 -17.34 6.97 9.67
C GLY A 45 -18.27 6.20 10.61
N GLY A 46 -18.06 6.29 11.93
CA GLY A 46 -18.92 5.65 12.93
C GLY A 46 -18.95 4.12 12.87
N MET A 47 -19.34 3.48 13.97
CA MET A 47 -19.59 2.04 14.00
C MET A 47 -20.98 1.79 13.40
N ILE A 48 -21.11 0.81 12.50
CA ILE A 48 -22.46 0.41 12.03
C ILE A 48 -23.15 -0.39 13.15
N ASP A 49 -22.42 -1.21 13.91
CA ASP A 49 -22.97 -2.12 14.95
C ASP A 49 -22.17 -2.21 16.26
N GLY A 50 -21.35 -1.21 16.60
CA GLY A 50 -20.62 -1.17 17.88
C GLY A 50 -19.38 -2.08 17.99
N THR A 51 -19.06 -2.88 16.98
CA THR A 51 -17.99 -3.91 17.05
C THR A 51 -17.02 -3.93 15.86
N HIS A 52 -17.36 -3.30 14.73
CA HIS A 52 -16.57 -3.38 13.51
C HIS A 52 -16.54 -2.05 12.72
N TYR A 53 -15.35 -1.66 12.29
CA TYR A 53 -15.15 -0.59 11.31
C TYR A 53 -14.95 -1.21 9.93
N THR A 54 -15.92 -1.04 9.02
CA THR A 54 -15.83 -1.47 7.61
C THR A 54 -15.54 -0.25 6.72
N GLN A 55 -14.43 0.44 7.00
CA GLN A 55 -14.10 1.72 6.36
C GLN A 55 -13.38 1.52 5.03
N TRP A 56 -14.08 0.92 4.05
CA TRP A 56 -13.54 0.58 2.74
C TRP A 56 -13.00 1.80 1.96
N TRP A 57 -13.53 3.00 2.21
CA TRP A 57 -13.04 4.24 1.61
C TRP A 57 -11.59 4.56 1.96
N ARG A 58 -11.01 3.88 2.96
CA ARG A 58 -9.58 3.94 3.30
C ARG A 58 -8.65 3.28 2.29
N PHE A 59 -9.18 2.72 1.20
CA PHE A 59 -8.38 2.47 -0.01
C PHE A 59 -8.19 3.72 -0.88
N PHE A 60 -9.05 4.74 -0.73
CA PHE A 60 -9.06 5.93 -1.58
C PHE A 60 -8.60 7.19 -0.85
N SER A 61 -9.12 7.44 0.35
CA SER A 61 -8.78 8.63 1.14
C SER A 61 -7.28 8.83 1.41
N PRO A 62 -6.44 7.79 1.63
CA PRO A 62 -5.03 8.00 1.95
C PRO A 62 -4.22 8.55 0.77
N ILE A 63 -4.74 8.45 -0.47
CA ILE A 63 -4.11 9.01 -1.66
C ILE A 63 -3.92 10.54 -1.51
N LEU A 64 -4.85 11.20 -0.81
CA LEU A 64 -4.86 12.66 -0.63
C LEU A 64 -4.15 13.12 0.66
N ILE A 65 -3.74 12.18 1.52
CA ILE A 65 -3.19 12.48 2.85
C ILE A 65 -1.70 12.17 2.85
N HIS A 66 -0.92 13.01 3.52
CA HIS A 66 0.53 12.85 3.60
C HIS A 66 0.99 12.88 5.06
N ALA A 67 2.04 12.11 5.37
CA ALA A 67 2.55 11.96 6.74
C ALA A 67 3.26 13.23 7.28
N GLY A 68 3.64 14.16 6.40
CA GLY A 68 4.31 15.40 6.76
C GLY A 68 4.72 16.23 5.55
N VAL A 69 5.28 17.41 5.80
CA VAL A 69 5.63 18.40 4.76
C VAL A 69 6.67 17.86 3.78
N VAL A 70 7.72 17.20 4.26
CA VAL A 70 8.75 16.61 3.38
C VAL A 70 8.16 15.54 2.47
N HIS A 71 7.32 14.65 3.04
CA HIS A 71 6.65 13.61 2.27
C HIS A 71 5.71 14.21 1.20
N LEU A 72 4.98 15.28 1.53
CA LEU A 72 4.15 16.01 0.57
C LEU A 72 4.97 16.63 -0.56
N ILE A 73 6.06 17.34 -0.24
CA ILE A 73 6.93 17.99 -1.24
C ILE A 73 7.50 16.97 -2.21
N LEU A 74 7.96 15.82 -1.72
CA LEU A 74 8.49 14.74 -2.56
C LEU A 74 7.43 14.16 -3.50
N ASN A 75 6.21 13.92 -3.00
CA ASN A 75 5.11 13.44 -3.84
C ASN A 75 4.71 14.47 -4.89
N LEU A 76 4.56 15.74 -4.51
CA LEU A 76 4.19 16.81 -5.45
C LEU A 76 5.27 17.03 -6.52
N SER A 77 6.55 16.99 -6.13
CA SER A 77 7.67 17.13 -7.08
C SER A 77 7.65 16.00 -8.11
N THR A 78 7.52 14.75 -7.67
CA THR A 78 7.40 13.58 -8.55
C THR A 78 6.12 13.65 -9.40
N GLN A 79 5.00 14.09 -8.82
CA GLN A 79 3.73 14.25 -9.52
C GLN A 79 3.82 15.29 -10.63
N VAL A 80 4.47 16.42 -10.41
CA VAL A 80 4.66 17.43 -11.45
C VAL A 80 5.60 16.91 -12.54
N GLN A 81 6.71 16.28 -12.17
CA GLN A 81 7.68 15.76 -13.14
C GLN A 81 7.10 14.66 -14.05
N ALA A 82 6.45 13.65 -13.46
CA ALA A 82 5.85 12.56 -14.23
C ALA A 82 4.49 12.95 -14.84
N GLY A 83 3.69 13.69 -14.08
CA GLY A 83 2.32 14.01 -14.43
C GLY A 83 2.17 15.05 -15.52
N PHE A 84 3.04 16.06 -15.60
CA PHE A 84 2.88 17.14 -16.59
C PHE A 84 2.93 16.61 -18.04
N GLN A 85 3.91 15.75 -18.35
CA GLN A 85 4.02 15.14 -19.67
C GLN A 85 2.84 14.20 -19.94
N LEU A 86 2.51 13.34 -18.98
CA LEU A 86 1.40 12.39 -19.13
C LEU A 86 0.06 13.10 -19.31
N GLU A 87 -0.23 14.14 -18.55
CA GLU A 87 -1.46 14.93 -18.67
C GLU A 87 -1.57 15.60 -20.04
N LYS A 88 -0.46 16.13 -20.56
CA LYS A 88 -0.42 16.71 -21.90
C LYS A 88 -0.74 15.67 -22.98
N ASP A 89 -0.25 14.45 -22.81
CA ASP A 89 -0.39 13.39 -23.82
C ASP A 89 -1.75 12.68 -23.75
N MET A 90 -2.26 12.38 -22.55
CA MET A 90 -3.51 11.63 -22.37
C MET A 90 -4.70 12.47 -21.94
N GLY A 91 -4.49 13.69 -21.44
CA GLY A 91 -5.54 14.53 -20.85
C GLY A 91 -5.87 14.18 -19.40
N TRP A 92 -6.42 15.18 -18.70
CA TRP A 92 -6.64 15.15 -17.24
C TRP A 92 -7.47 13.94 -16.76
N TRP A 93 -8.56 13.58 -17.46
CA TRP A 93 -9.50 12.57 -16.95
C TRP A 93 -8.93 11.14 -17.04
N ARG A 94 -8.14 10.83 -18.09
CA ARG A 94 -7.47 9.52 -18.23
C ARG A 94 -6.38 9.39 -17.18
N MET A 95 -5.60 10.45 -16.99
CA MET A 95 -4.60 10.50 -15.94
C MET A 95 -5.24 10.34 -14.56
N ALA A 96 -6.38 11.00 -14.29
CA ALA A 96 -7.12 10.84 -13.03
C ALA A 96 -7.59 9.40 -12.81
N MET A 97 -8.10 8.72 -13.83
CA MET A 97 -8.50 7.30 -13.72
C MET A 97 -7.31 6.41 -13.38
N VAL A 98 -6.18 6.55 -14.10
CA VAL A 98 -4.94 5.81 -13.79
C VAL A 98 -4.48 6.10 -12.37
N TYR A 99 -4.48 7.36 -11.96
CA TYR A 99 -4.02 7.79 -10.65
C TYR A 99 -4.86 7.19 -9.52
N ILE A 100 -6.19 7.23 -9.62
CA ILE A 100 -7.10 6.70 -8.60
C ILE A 100 -7.04 5.17 -8.56
N ILE A 101 -7.09 4.50 -9.72
CA ILE A 101 -7.05 3.03 -9.81
C ILE A 101 -5.73 2.49 -9.27
N SER A 102 -4.61 3.12 -9.62
CA SER A 102 -3.28 2.71 -9.15
C SER A 102 -3.11 2.96 -7.66
N GLY A 103 -3.58 4.11 -7.14
CA GLY A 103 -3.53 4.40 -5.71
C GLY A 103 -4.37 3.42 -4.89
N ALA A 104 -5.62 3.21 -5.28
CA ALA A 104 -6.53 2.30 -4.58
C ALA A 104 -6.08 0.84 -4.68
N GLY A 105 -5.66 0.40 -5.87
CA GLY A 105 -5.09 -0.93 -6.08
C GLY A 105 -3.78 -1.15 -5.33
N GLY A 106 -2.94 -0.12 -5.24
CA GLY A 106 -1.73 -0.11 -4.41
C GLY A 106 -2.03 -0.30 -2.94
N PHE A 107 -3.00 0.45 -2.39
CA PHE A 107 -3.41 0.27 -0.99
C PHE A 107 -4.10 -1.08 -0.75
N LEU A 108 -4.86 -1.61 -1.71
CA LEU A 108 -5.44 -2.95 -1.61
C LEU A 108 -4.36 -4.03 -1.58
N TYR A 109 -3.36 -3.93 -2.47
CA TYR A 109 -2.21 -4.83 -2.48
C TYR A 109 -1.43 -4.75 -1.17
N ALA A 110 -1.10 -3.54 -0.71
CA ALA A 110 -0.41 -3.34 0.57
C ALA A 110 -1.22 -3.82 1.77
N ALA A 111 -2.55 -3.76 1.73
CA ALA A 111 -3.39 -4.31 2.79
C ALA A 111 -3.31 -5.84 2.93
N CYS A 112 -2.88 -6.56 1.89
CA CYS A 112 -2.63 -7.99 1.94
C CYS A 112 -1.18 -8.35 2.32
N MET A 113 -0.23 -7.44 2.08
CA MET A 113 1.21 -7.74 2.12
C MET A 113 1.98 -7.02 3.24
N SER A 114 1.47 -5.89 3.73
CA SER A 114 2.11 -5.05 4.74
C SER A 114 1.57 -5.34 6.14
N ASP A 115 2.33 -4.93 7.16
CA ASP A 115 1.93 -5.04 8.56
C ASP A 115 0.55 -4.45 8.85
N VAL A 116 -0.20 -5.18 9.69
CA VAL A 116 -1.60 -4.88 10.01
C VAL A 116 -1.73 -3.56 10.77
N ILE A 117 -0.81 -3.30 11.68
CA ILE A 117 -0.91 -2.21 12.64
C ILE A 117 -0.35 -0.90 12.06
N VAL A 118 0.56 -0.97 11.09
CA VAL A 118 1.27 0.23 10.59
C VAL A 118 0.37 1.00 9.63
N PRO A 119 -0.08 2.23 9.93
CA PRO A 119 -0.89 3.01 8.98
C PRO A 119 -0.08 3.43 7.74
N SER A 120 -0.76 3.53 6.59
CA SER A 120 -0.16 3.91 5.31
C SER A 120 -0.93 5.06 4.66
N VAL A 121 -0.19 6.05 4.14
CA VAL A 121 -0.72 7.28 3.51
C VAL A 121 0.19 7.73 2.38
N GLY A 122 -0.35 8.51 1.44
CA GLY A 122 0.42 9.20 0.42
C GLY A 122 -0.06 8.91 -0.98
N ALA A 123 0.19 9.87 -1.87
CA ALA A 123 -0.05 9.76 -3.30
C ALA A 123 0.89 8.76 -4.01
N SER A 124 1.96 8.30 -3.34
CA SER A 124 3.07 7.59 -4.00
C SER A 124 2.64 6.32 -4.74
N GLY A 125 1.65 5.57 -4.26
CA GLY A 125 1.11 4.42 -5.02
C GLY A 125 0.53 4.84 -6.38
N SER A 126 -0.19 5.95 -6.43
CA SER A 126 -0.67 6.56 -7.68
C SER A 126 0.47 7.04 -8.57
N LEU A 127 1.54 7.59 -7.97
CA LEU A 127 2.73 8.03 -8.71
C LEU A 127 3.50 6.87 -9.35
N TYR A 128 3.62 5.73 -8.66
CA TYR A 128 4.14 4.51 -9.26
C TYR A 128 3.25 4.01 -10.40
N GLY A 129 1.94 4.28 -10.35
CA GLY A 129 1.04 4.08 -11.48
C GLY A 129 1.36 4.97 -12.69
N LEU A 130 1.69 6.24 -12.46
CA LEU A 130 2.15 7.15 -13.52
C LEU A 130 3.51 6.72 -14.08
N ILE A 131 4.43 6.26 -13.22
CA ILE A 131 5.71 5.70 -13.66
C ILE A 131 5.47 4.48 -14.55
N ALA A 132 4.53 3.59 -14.23
CA ALA A 132 4.14 2.49 -15.10
C ALA A 132 3.66 2.97 -16.48
N CYS A 133 2.90 4.07 -16.55
CA CYS A 133 2.53 4.69 -17.82
C CYS A 133 3.74 5.21 -18.62
N LEU A 134 4.76 5.76 -17.97
CA LEU A 134 6.00 6.15 -18.65
C LEU A 134 6.73 4.93 -19.23
N PHE A 135 6.76 3.80 -18.52
CA PHE A 135 7.31 2.55 -19.06
C PHE A 135 6.52 2.08 -20.28
N LEU A 136 5.18 2.11 -20.19
CA LEU A 136 4.32 1.76 -21.33
C LEU A 136 4.56 2.67 -22.53
N ASP A 137 4.74 3.98 -22.31
CA ASP A 137 5.04 4.94 -23.37
C ASP A 137 6.38 4.64 -24.06
N LEU A 138 7.44 4.40 -23.28
CA LEU A 138 8.75 3.98 -23.77
C LEU A 138 8.65 2.71 -24.63
N PHE A 139 7.91 1.69 -24.19
CA PHE A 139 7.76 0.45 -24.94
C PHE A 139 6.92 0.62 -26.20
N GLN A 140 5.86 1.45 -26.17
CA GLN A 140 5.03 1.71 -27.34
C GLN A 140 5.76 2.53 -28.41
N ASN A 141 6.70 3.38 -28.00
CA ASN A 141 7.47 4.25 -28.88
C ASN A 141 8.94 3.81 -29.02
N TRP A 142 9.23 2.55 -28.73
CA TRP A 142 10.60 2.01 -28.66
C TRP A 142 11.44 2.29 -29.91
N THR A 143 10.83 2.21 -31.09
CA THR A 143 11.50 2.43 -32.38
C THR A 143 11.68 3.90 -32.74
N LEU A 144 10.94 4.81 -32.11
CA LEU A 144 11.06 6.26 -32.32
C LEU A 144 12.12 6.89 -31.42
N ILE A 145 12.41 6.26 -30.28
CA ILE A 145 13.37 6.78 -29.30
C ILE A 145 14.78 6.46 -29.77
N LYS A 146 15.66 7.47 -29.81
CA LYS A 146 17.03 7.34 -30.34
C LYS A 146 17.89 6.32 -29.57
N ARG A 147 17.71 6.22 -28.24
CA ARG A 147 18.49 5.33 -27.35
C ARG A 147 17.59 4.68 -26.29
N PRO A 148 16.66 3.79 -26.69
CA PRO A 148 15.59 3.32 -25.81
C PRO A 148 16.11 2.49 -24.63
N TRP A 149 17.18 1.71 -24.84
CA TRP A 149 17.84 0.96 -23.78
C TRP A 149 18.45 1.83 -22.68
N ILE A 150 18.98 3.02 -23.03
CA ILE A 150 19.54 3.94 -22.04
C ILE A 150 18.41 4.57 -21.22
N GLU A 151 17.31 4.97 -21.86
CA GLU A 151 16.14 5.51 -21.15
C GLU A 151 15.51 4.45 -20.25
N LEU A 152 15.39 3.20 -20.72
CA LEU A 152 14.93 2.09 -19.89
C LEU A 152 15.82 1.90 -18.67
N LEU A 153 17.15 1.88 -18.85
CA LEU A 153 18.09 1.71 -17.75
C LEU A 153 17.96 2.84 -16.71
N LYS A 154 17.85 4.11 -17.15
CA LYS A 154 17.63 5.25 -16.26
C LYS A 154 16.33 5.09 -15.45
N MET A 155 15.23 4.72 -16.11
CA MET A 155 13.94 4.55 -15.46
C MET A 155 13.96 3.41 -14.43
N VAL A 156 14.58 2.27 -14.78
CA VAL A 156 14.74 1.14 -13.87
C VAL A 156 15.62 1.51 -12.67
N LEU A 157 16.77 2.16 -12.90
CA LEU A 157 17.66 2.59 -11.82
C LEU A 157 16.97 3.58 -10.87
N ASN A 158 16.23 4.55 -11.42
CA ASN A 158 15.47 5.50 -10.61
C ASN A 158 14.37 4.80 -9.79
N MET A 159 13.67 3.82 -10.39
CA MET A 159 12.65 3.04 -9.68
C MET A 159 13.26 2.20 -8.55
N LEU A 160 14.39 1.54 -8.80
CA LEU A 160 15.11 0.75 -7.79
C LEU A 160 15.65 1.64 -6.66
N LEU A 161 16.21 2.81 -6.99
CA LEU A 161 16.65 3.79 -6.00
C LEU A 161 15.48 4.29 -5.15
N SER A 162 14.33 4.58 -5.77
CA SER A 162 13.12 5.01 -5.07
C SER A 162 12.61 3.92 -4.11
N LEU A 163 12.59 2.65 -4.54
CA LEU A 163 12.23 1.52 -3.66
C LEU A 163 13.25 1.33 -2.53
N ALA A 164 14.54 1.54 -2.79
CA ALA A 164 15.57 1.50 -1.75
C ALA A 164 15.39 2.62 -0.72
N ILE A 165 15.04 3.84 -1.15
CA ILE A 165 14.67 4.95 -0.25
C ILE A 165 13.39 4.60 0.53
N GLY A 166 12.47 3.87 -0.08
CA GLY A 166 11.25 3.41 0.58
C GLY A 166 11.44 2.33 1.65
N LEU A 167 12.67 1.88 1.89
CA LEU A 167 13.02 1.11 3.09
C LEU A 167 13.12 2.00 4.35
N LEU A 168 13.09 3.32 4.20
CA LEU A 168 13.04 4.23 5.35
C LEU A 168 11.71 4.11 6.11
N PRO A 169 11.70 4.36 7.44
CA PRO A 169 10.49 4.27 8.26
C PRO A 169 9.34 5.13 7.72
N GLY A 170 8.13 4.57 7.72
CA GLY A 170 6.92 5.29 7.31
C GLY A 170 6.63 5.30 5.81
N VAL A 171 7.41 4.56 5.01
CA VAL A 171 7.14 4.33 3.58
C VAL A 171 6.64 2.90 3.38
N ASP A 172 5.69 2.73 2.46
CA ASP A 172 5.04 1.45 2.17
C ASP A 172 5.36 1.02 0.72
N ASN A 173 6.49 0.33 0.54
CA ASN A 173 6.93 -0.18 -0.76
C ASN A 173 5.95 -1.18 -1.35
N ASN A 174 5.20 -1.93 -0.54
CA ASN A 174 4.14 -2.79 -1.07
C ASN A 174 3.06 -1.95 -1.78
N ALA A 175 2.72 -0.76 -1.27
CA ALA A 175 1.78 0.13 -1.94
C ALA A 175 2.36 0.66 -3.27
N HIS A 176 3.67 0.89 -3.35
CA HIS A 176 4.35 1.27 -4.59
C HIS A 176 4.32 0.15 -5.63
N VAL A 177 4.65 -1.08 -5.22
CA VAL A 177 4.60 -2.27 -6.10
C VAL A 177 3.19 -2.52 -6.61
N GLY A 178 2.20 -2.52 -5.73
CA GLY A 178 0.79 -2.66 -6.10
C GLY A 178 0.34 -1.53 -7.04
N GLY A 179 0.75 -0.29 -6.75
CA GLY A 179 0.44 0.86 -7.59
C GLY A 179 1.04 0.76 -8.99
N PHE A 180 2.27 0.26 -9.12
CA PHE A 180 2.90 0.00 -10.42
C PHE A 180 2.14 -1.09 -11.21
N ILE A 181 1.77 -2.20 -10.57
CA ILE A 181 1.02 -3.30 -11.20
C ILE A 181 -0.34 -2.81 -11.72
N TYR A 182 -1.12 -2.13 -10.86
CA TYR A 182 -2.40 -1.55 -11.27
C TYR A 182 -2.21 -0.45 -12.32
N GLY A 183 -1.12 0.29 -12.26
CA GLY A 183 -0.74 1.30 -13.25
C GLY A 183 -0.45 0.73 -14.63
N ILE A 184 0.20 -0.44 -14.74
CA ILE A 184 0.36 -1.12 -16.03
C ILE A 184 -1.01 -1.45 -16.62
N LEU A 185 -1.88 -2.07 -15.83
CA LEU A 185 -3.21 -2.49 -16.30
C LEU A 185 -4.09 -1.29 -16.67
N ALA A 186 -4.15 -0.28 -15.81
CA ALA A 186 -4.89 0.96 -16.06
C ALA A 186 -4.28 1.76 -17.22
N GLY A 187 -2.96 1.81 -17.34
CA GLY A 187 -2.26 2.48 -18.43
C GLY A 187 -2.55 1.84 -19.79
N ILE A 188 -2.52 0.50 -19.89
CA ILE A 188 -2.92 -0.22 -21.10
C ILE A 188 -4.37 0.11 -21.49
N LEU A 189 -5.25 0.30 -20.51
CA LEU A 189 -6.66 0.62 -20.74
C LEU A 189 -6.85 2.07 -21.21
N PHE A 190 -6.30 3.05 -20.48
CA PHE A 190 -6.62 4.46 -20.63
C PHE A 190 -5.65 5.26 -21.51
N MET A 191 -4.39 4.83 -21.69
CA MET A 191 -3.43 5.62 -22.49
C MET A 191 -3.86 5.72 -23.96
N PRO A 192 -3.65 6.90 -24.60
CA PRO A 192 -3.87 7.05 -26.04
C PRO A 192 -2.95 6.09 -26.81
N LYS A 193 -3.46 5.55 -27.91
CA LYS A 193 -2.76 4.55 -28.73
C LYS A 193 -2.51 5.12 -30.11
N ILE A 194 -1.23 5.23 -30.48
CA ILE A 194 -0.81 5.50 -31.86
C ILE A 194 -0.59 4.14 -32.53
N TYR A 195 -1.12 3.94 -33.74
CA TYR A 195 -1.00 2.66 -34.47
C TYR A 195 -0.05 2.80 -35.64
N TYR A 196 1.06 2.05 -35.63
CA TYR A 196 2.04 2.08 -36.73
C TYR A 196 1.75 1.05 -37.83
N SER A 197 0.99 -0.01 -37.52
CA SER A 197 0.61 -1.05 -38.49
C SER A 197 -0.71 -1.73 -38.10
N LYS A 198 -1.31 -2.50 -39.03
CA LYS A 198 -2.49 -3.33 -38.74
C LYS A 198 -2.21 -4.37 -37.64
N TRP A 199 -0.99 -4.88 -37.58
CA TRP A 199 -0.58 -5.85 -36.56
C TRP A 199 -0.43 -5.18 -35.19
N ASP A 200 0.24 -4.04 -35.12
CA ASP A 200 0.37 -3.22 -33.90
C ASP A 200 -1.01 -2.84 -33.33
N LYS A 201 -1.95 -2.46 -34.20
CA LYS A 201 -3.36 -2.25 -33.81
C LYS A 201 -3.95 -3.50 -33.15
N ARG A 202 -3.86 -4.68 -33.78
CA ARG A 202 -4.40 -5.93 -33.21
C ARG A 202 -3.80 -6.26 -31.85
N VAL A 203 -2.48 -6.13 -31.70
CA VAL A 203 -1.76 -6.39 -30.45
C VAL A 203 -2.23 -5.44 -29.33
N LYS A 204 -2.29 -4.14 -29.60
CA LYS A 204 -2.77 -3.14 -28.63
C LYS A 204 -4.23 -3.38 -28.23
N TYR A 205 -5.10 -3.73 -29.18
CA TYR A 205 -6.49 -4.09 -28.87
C TYR A 205 -6.58 -5.35 -28.02
N PHE A 206 -5.79 -6.39 -28.32
CA PHE A 206 -5.74 -7.61 -27.53
C PHE A 206 -5.35 -7.33 -26.07
N PHE A 207 -4.26 -6.60 -25.83
CA PHE A 207 -3.85 -6.24 -24.47
C PHE A 207 -4.88 -5.35 -23.76
N THR A 208 -5.54 -4.44 -24.49
CA THR A 208 -6.62 -3.63 -23.92
C THR A 208 -7.76 -4.50 -23.41
N ILE A 209 -8.24 -5.42 -24.25
CA ILE A 209 -9.35 -6.33 -23.91
C ILE A 209 -8.93 -7.25 -22.76
N LEU A 210 -7.68 -7.72 -22.73
CA LEU A 210 -7.15 -8.57 -21.67
C LEU A 210 -6.95 -7.82 -20.33
N SER A 211 -6.62 -6.52 -20.37
CA SER A 211 -6.36 -5.74 -19.16
C SER A 211 -7.58 -5.61 -18.24
N VAL A 212 -8.79 -5.55 -18.81
CA VAL A 212 -10.05 -5.41 -18.06
C VAL A 212 -10.34 -6.63 -17.17
N PRO A 213 -10.43 -7.87 -17.68
CA PRO A 213 -10.65 -9.03 -16.84
C PRO A 213 -9.48 -9.26 -15.89
N LEU A 214 -8.23 -8.98 -16.28
CA LEU A 214 -7.10 -9.06 -15.36
C LEU A 214 -7.24 -8.11 -14.17
N LEU A 215 -7.66 -6.87 -14.41
CA LEU A 215 -7.88 -5.88 -13.37
C LEU A 215 -9.04 -6.28 -12.44
N VAL A 216 -10.11 -6.84 -12.99
CA VAL A 216 -11.23 -7.37 -12.18
C VAL A 216 -10.79 -8.58 -11.35
N ILE A 217 -10.09 -9.54 -11.96
CA ILE A 217 -9.63 -10.76 -11.30
C ILE A 217 -8.63 -10.42 -10.19
N ILE A 218 -7.62 -9.60 -10.45
CA ILE A 218 -6.63 -9.24 -9.41
C ILE A 218 -7.28 -8.46 -8.25
N THR A 219 -8.21 -7.56 -8.55
CA THR A 219 -8.97 -6.82 -7.52
C THR A 219 -9.81 -7.78 -6.70
N TYR A 220 -10.53 -8.69 -7.34
CA TYR A 220 -11.35 -9.69 -6.66
C TYR A 220 -10.52 -10.61 -5.78
N LEU A 221 -9.42 -11.16 -6.29
CA LEU A 221 -8.55 -12.06 -5.54
C LEU A 221 -7.93 -11.37 -4.32
N LEU A 222 -7.44 -10.14 -4.48
CA LEU A 222 -6.88 -9.37 -3.36
C LEU A 222 -7.95 -8.94 -2.36
N ALA A 223 -9.13 -8.50 -2.81
CA ALA A 223 -10.23 -8.15 -1.92
C ALA A 223 -10.75 -9.38 -1.15
N ASN A 224 -10.89 -10.53 -1.83
CA ASN A 224 -11.28 -11.78 -1.20
C ASN A 224 -10.24 -12.21 -0.15
N GLN A 225 -8.95 -12.14 -0.50
CA GLN A 225 -7.86 -12.40 0.43
C GLN A 225 -7.90 -11.44 1.62
N PHE A 226 -8.12 -10.14 1.37
CA PHE A 226 -8.18 -9.15 2.42
C PHE A 226 -9.35 -9.40 3.38
N TYR A 227 -10.58 -9.59 2.90
CA TYR A 227 -11.75 -9.66 3.77
C TYR A 227 -11.95 -11.03 4.43
N PHE A 228 -11.62 -12.13 3.74
CA PHE A 228 -11.95 -13.47 4.23
C PHE A 228 -10.76 -14.23 4.81
N SER A 229 -9.52 -13.75 4.63
CA SER A 229 -8.37 -14.35 5.30
C SER A 229 -8.15 -13.76 6.70
N SER A 230 -8.03 -14.65 7.68
CA SER A 230 -7.75 -14.34 9.09
C SER A 230 -6.27 -14.15 9.38
N THR A 231 -5.38 -14.59 8.47
CA THR A 231 -3.93 -14.44 8.59
C THR A 231 -3.43 -13.38 7.62
N THR A 232 -2.55 -12.51 8.11
CA THR A 232 -1.78 -11.58 7.26
C THR A 232 -0.48 -12.19 6.77
N ASP A 233 -0.24 -13.47 7.08
CA ASP A 233 0.92 -14.26 6.66
C ASP A 233 0.80 -14.81 5.24
N PHE A 234 0.07 -14.13 4.35
CA PHE A 234 -0.04 -14.55 2.95
C PHE A 234 1.34 -14.59 2.27
N CYS A 235 2.23 -13.67 2.67
CA CYS A 235 3.57 -13.58 2.13
C CYS A 235 4.55 -13.09 3.20
N GLN A 236 5.18 -14.04 3.92
CA GLN A 236 6.22 -13.71 4.90
C GLN A 236 7.40 -12.95 4.29
N ALA A 237 7.71 -13.23 3.01
CA ALA A 237 8.78 -12.55 2.29
C ALA A 237 8.44 -11.10 1.88
N CYS A 238 7.15 -10.74 1.80
CA CYS A 238 6.73 -9.42 1.32
C CYS A 238 6.98 -8.32 2.37
N ASN A 239 7.13 -8.70 3.65
CA ASN A 239 7.60 -7.77 4.68
C ASN A 239 9.02 -7.26 4.40
N TYR A 240 9.85 -8.03 3.69
CA TYR A 240 11.20 -7.60 3.31
C TYR A 240 11.21 -6.44 2.30
N PHE A 241 10.09 -6.19 1.61
CA PHE A 241 9.99 -5.05 0.70
C PHE A 241 9.92 -3.74 1.47
N ASN A 242 9.33 -3.73 2.67
CA ASN A 242 9.27 -2.54 3.51
C ASN A 242 10.47 -2.49 4.47
N CYS A 243 11.05 -3.63 4.85
CA CYS A 243 12.08 -3.64 5.88
C CYS A 243 12.98 -4.88 5.87
N ILE A 244 14.31 -4.69 5.93
CA ILE A 244 15.30 -5.79 6.00
C ILE A 244 15.88 -5.89 7.42
N PRO A 245 15.38 -6.80 8.29
CA PRO A 245 15.73 -6.86 9.71
C PRO A 245 17.22 -7.07 10.01
N GLN A 246 17.95 -7.73 9.10
CA GLN A 246 19.38 -8.01 9.27
C GLN A 246 20.25 -6.77 9.08
N ILE A 247 19.76 -5.76 8.35
CA ILE A 247 20.53 -4.58 7.95
C ILE A 247 20.02 -3.32 8.66
N MET A 248 18.72 -3.29 8.99
CA MET A 248 18.04 -2.06 9.39
C MET A 248 17.48 -2.19 10.82
N PRO A 249 18.04 -1.44 11.79
CA PRO A 249 17.65 -1.56 13.20
C PRO A 249 16.21 -1.10 13.48
N TRP A 250 15.64 -0.24 12.62
CA TRP A 250 14.26 0.22 12.75
C TRP A 250 13.21 -0.80 12.28
N CYS A 251 13.60 -1.89 11.60
CA CYS A 251 12.66 -2.98 11.28
C CYS A 251 12.18 -3.72 12.53
N ASN A 252 13.03 -3.76 13.54
CA ASN A 252 12.71 -4.32 14.85
C ASN A 252 12.17 -3.28 15.82
N GLN A 253 11.95 -2.03 15.37
CA GLN A 253 11.04 -1.12 16.05
C GLN A 253 9.59 -1.60 15.82
N LYS A 254 9.30 -2.82 16.28
CA LYS A 254 8.06 -3.02 17.01
C LYS A 254 8.00 -1.85 17.99
N ILE A 255 6.85 -1.20 18.07
CA ILE A 255 6.44 -0.30 19.16
C ILE A 255 7.32 -0.63 20.37
N PRO A 256 8.15 0.31 20.86
CA PRO A 256 9.22 0.02 21.82
C PRO A 256 8.69 -0.92 22.89
N ASN A 257 9.53 -1.81 23.40
CA ASN A 257 9.32 -2.83 24.45
C ASN A 257 8.37 -2.55 25.64
N THR A 258 7.42 -1.62 25.61
CA THR A 258 6.07 -1.96 26.00
C THR A 258 5.68 -3.25 25.27
N LYS A 259 5.74 -4.36 26.01
CA LYS A 259 4.74 -5.44 25.88
C LYS A 259 3.47 -4.80 25.31
N LEU A 260 3.03 -5.19 24.12
CA LEU A 260 1.67 -4.90 23.65
C LEU A 260 0.77 -5.52 24.72
N THR A 261 0.49 -4.71 25.73
CA THR A 261 -0.20 -5.15 26.91
C THR A 261 -1.64 -4.91 26.54
N ILE A 262 -2.16 -5.87 25.81
CA ILE A 262 -3.57 -5.94 25.49
C ILE A 262 -4.23 -6.17 26.84
N TYR A 263 -4.98 -5.19 27.31
CA TYR A 263 -5.80 -5.33 28.49
C TYR A 263 -7.21 -5.69 28.04
N ASN A 264 -7.88 -6.62 28.73
CA ASN A 264 -9.31 -6.81 28.50
C ASN A 264 -10.10 -5.61 29.05
N SER A 265 -11.42 -5.61 28.83
CA SER A 265 -12.35 -4.60 29.36
C SER A 265 -12.36 -4.47 30.90
N TYR A 266 -11.72 -5.41 31.61
CA TYR A 266 -11.58 -5.44 33.07
C TYR A 266 -10.17 -5.01 33.55
N GLY A 267 -9.27 -4.62 32.65
CA GLY A 267 -7.92 -4.17 33.01
C GLY A 267 -6.92 -5.30 33.28
N GLU A 268 -7.23 -6.54 32.90
CA GLU A 268 -6.31 -7.67 33.02
C GLU A 268 -5.41 -7.80 31.78
N GLN A 269 -4.12 -7.98 32.03
CA GLN A 269 -3.09 -8.12 31.00
C GLN A 269 -3.19 -9.48 30.27
N ILE A 270 -3.65 -9.46 29.01
CA ILE A 270 -3.76 -10.64 28.12
C ILE A 270 -2.40 -10.99 27.46
N SER A 271 -1.26 -10.58 28.06
CA SER A 271 0.07 -10.62 27.41
C SER A 271 0.66 -12.01 27.15
N ASN A 272 -0.12 -13.08 27.34
CA ASN A 272 0.32 -14.46 27.13
C ASN A 272 -0.25 -15.14 25.88
N MET A 273 -1.17 -14.51 25.12
CA MET A 273 -1.75 -15.13 23.90
C MET A 273 -1.12 -14.68 22.57
N VAL A 274 -0.28 -13.63 22.55
CA VAL A 274 0.34 -13.12 21.30
C VAL A 274 1.85 -13.40 21.24
N ARG A 275 2.35 -14.32 22.07
CA ARG A 275 3.75 -14.75 22.01
C ARG A 275 3.90 -15.92 21.02
N GLN A 276 4.61 -15.65 19.93
CA GLN A 276 5.21 -16.62 18.98
C GLN A 276 4.28 -17.36 18.01
N ARG A 277 4.07 -16.76 16.84
CA ARG A 277 4.47 -17.31 15.53
C ARG A 277 4.86 -16.06 14.73
N TYR A 278 6.08 -15.81 14.27
CA TYR A 278 6.95 -16.63 13.44
C TYR A 278 8.41 -16.16 13.64
N PHE A 279 9.31 -17.11 13.95
CA PHE A 279 10.65 -17.29 13.38
C PHE A 279 11.12 -18.64 13.91
N VAL A 280 11.26 -19.61 12.99
CA VAL A 280 11.74 -20.97 13.30
C VAL A 280 13.22 -20.90 13.68
N GLY A 281 13.55 -21.49 14.82
CA GLY A 281 14.92 -21.69 15.30
C GLY A 281 14.96 -22.61 16.51
N TYR A 282 14.87 -23.92 16.23
CA TYR A 282 15.31 -25.07 17.04
C TYR A 282 14.82 -25.29 18.49
N ASN A 283 14.41 -26.55 18.72
CA ASN A 283 14.38 -27.31 19.98
C ASN A 283 13.90 -26.61 21.25
N GLN A 284 12.68 -26.94 21.69
CA GLN A 284 12.47 -27.67 22.95
C GLN A 284 10.99 -28.05 23.14
N THR A 285 10.79 -29.33 23.43
CA THR A 285 9.58 -29.95 23.95
C THR A 285 9.13 -29.31 25.26
N ILE A 286 7.83 -29.03 25.42
CA ILE A 286 7.23 -28.72 26.73
C ILE A 286 6.01 -29.64 26.94
N PRO A 287 5.90 -30.33 28.09
CA PRO A 287 4.83 -31.27 28.37
C PRO A 287 3.56 -30.56 28.83
N VAL A 288 2.45 -31.29 28.67
CA VAL A 288 1.10 -30.95 29.10
C VAL A 288 0.99 -31.07 30.62
N ILE A 289 0.48 -30.02 31.28
CA ILE A 289 -0.38 -30.11 32.47
C ILE A 289 -1.50 -29.09 32.29
#